data_AF-A0A5N8VAF6-F1
#
_entry.id   AF-A0A5N8VAF6-F1
#
_cell.length_a   1.000
_cell.length_b   1.000
_cell.length_c   1.000
_cell.angle_alpha   90.00
_cell.angle_beta   90.00
_cell.angle_gamma   90.00
#
_symmetry.space_group_name_H-M   'P 1'
#
loop_
_entity.id
_entity.type
_entity.pdbx_description
1 polymer ?
#
loop_
_entity_poly.entity_id
_entity_poly.type
_entity_poly.pdbx_seq_one_letter_code
_entity_poly.pdbx_strand_id
1 'polypeptide(L)'
;MTSWRRFERHETTFEYWEIRQEGIRCFLRWGSGRTPGKASTTTLEDEERARGHAARKINERLRKGFTEVDPPSDPADAEAGTPVLDVIAGSVGPYAPAASYLPVDGFDEVYRRGHSPGHPMGFYEYYVLREQGRSVVRFAVRAGSHQDGTVAGFLEFLCSRRDLAFDGRSHHKVPLPSPVGSFDHALFCSPALGRACAAIPGAAARVATAFPVFDCEIGDEDPEVLVDARIHGHASLPYSDWGRSPYPAVDMRFDVQPSYYRPSPKFKVHRAADVQKLMDVLPKASSQSWLEVRSFRGETMRLAPDTSLSFADVLSLLVG
;
A
#
# COMPACT_ATOMS: atom_id res chain seq x y z
N MET A 1 1.02 -21.06 -2.73
CA MET A 1 1.72 -21.74 -1.62
C MET A 1 1.47 -20.91 -0.38
N THR A 2 0.49 -21.27 0.43
CA THR A 2 -0.01 -20.42 1.51
C THR A 2 0.80 -20.53 2.81
N SER A 3 1.72 -21.49 2.91
CA SER A 3 2.66 -21.60 4.03
C SER A 3 4.02 -20.95 3.70
N TRP A 4 4.72 -20.50 4.73
CA TRP A 4 6.11 -20.08 4.60
C TRP A 4 6.99 -21.26 4.24
N ARG A 5 7.90 -21.05 3.29
CA ARG A 5 9.07 -21.90 3.09
C ARG A 5 10.28 -21.20 3.67
N ARG A 6 11.13 -21.91 4.40
CA ARG A 6 12.32 -21.34 5.02
C ARG A 6 13.58 -21.95 4.43
N PHE A 7 14.56 -21.10 4.24
CA PHE A 7 15.86 -21.44 3.69
C PHE A 7 16.94 -20.85 4.60
N GLU A 8 17.93 -21.66 4.96
CA GLU A 8 18.99 -21.28 5.88
C GLU A 8 20.37 -21.50 5.28
N ARG A 9 21.33 -20.68 5.72
CA ARG A 9 22.74 -20.81 5.36
C ARG A 9 23.60 -20.60 6.60
N HIS A 10 24.50 -21.54 6.83
CA HIS A 10 25.42 -21.59 7.98
C HIS A 10 26.86 -21.55 7.46
N GLU A 11 27.32 -20.35 7.09
CA GLU A 11 28.74 -20.11 6.75
C GLU A 11 29.44 -19.48 7.96
N THR A 12 29.72 -18.17 7.91
CA THR A 12 30.34 -17.42 9.01
C THR A 12 29.31 -16.90 10.01
N THR A 13 28.10 -16.62 9.54
CA THR A 13 26.96 -16.17 10.35
C THR A 13 25.72 -16.90 9.88
N PHE A 14 24.83 -17.20 10.82
CA PHE A 14 23.53 -17.77 10.51
C PHE A 14 22.69 -16.77 9.71
N GLU A 15 22.21 -17.17 8.53
CA GLU A 15 21.29 -16.40 7.71
C GLU A 15 20.03 -17.22 7.43
N TYR A 16 18.88 -16.56 7.46
CA TYR A 16 17.61 -17.15 7.04
C TYR A 16 16.95 -16.30 5.96
N TRP A 17 16.20 -16.97 5.09
CA TRP A 17 15.38 -16.37 4.05
C TRP A 17 14.10 -17.19 3.91
N GLU A 18 12.96 -16.51 3.91
CA GLU A 18 11.65 -17.13 3.85
C GLU A 18 10.83 -16.53 2.71
N ILE A 19 9.99 -17.36 2.10
CA ILE A 19 9.06 -16.94 1.06
C ILE A 19 7.70 -17.61 1.21
N ARG A 20 6.65 -16.85 0.96
CA ARG A 20 5.25 -17.29 0.93
C ARG A 20 4.53 -16.65 -0.25
N GLN A 21 3.64 -17.39 -0.91
CA GLN A 21 2.86 -16.88 -2.03
C GLN A 21 1.35 -17.04 -1.78
N GLU A 22 0.65 -15.92 -1.70
CA GLU A 22 -0.81 -15.88 -1.60
C GLU A 22 -1.39 -15.20 -2.84
N GLY A 23 -2.07 -15.97 -3.68
CA GLY A 23 -2.58 -15.49 -4.96
C GLY A 23 -1.46 -14.83 -5.78
N ILE A 24 -1.65 -13.54 -6.07
CA ILE A 24 -0.74 -12.69 -6.85
C ILE A 24 0.41 -12.06 -6.04
N ARG A 25 0.44 -12.28 -4.72
CA ARG A 25 1.42 -11.69 -3.79
C ARG A 25 2.52 -12.67 -3.45
N CYS A 26 3.74 -12.17 -3.42
CA CYS A 26 4.90 -12.87 -2.88
C CYS A 26 5.45 -12.10 -1.68
N PHE A 27 5.43 -12.74 -0.51
CA PHE A 27 6.00 -12.21 0.72
C PHE A 27 7.38 -12.81 0.92
N LEU A 28 8.34 -11.98 1.28
CA LEU A 28 9.70 -12.37 1.59
C LEU A 28 10.08 -11.85 2.97
N ARG A 29 10.76 -12.69 3.77
CA ARG A 29 11.41 -12.29 5.03
C ARG A 29 12.84 -12.78 5.02
N TRP A 30 13.77 -12.03 5.60
CA TRP A 30 15.17 -12.47 5.70
C TRP A 30 15.91 -11.77 6.81
N GLY A 31 16.89 -12.43 7.39
CA GLY A 31 17.70 -11.85 8.47
C GLY A 31 18.95 -12.66 8.74
N SER A 32 19.74 -12.18 9.68
CA SER A 32 20.93 -12.87 10.17
C SER A 32 21.00 -12.85 11.69
N GLY A 33 21.54 -13.93 12.25
CA GLY A 33 21.66 -14.12 13.69
C GLY A 33 20.31 -14.02 14.41
N ARG A 34 20.30 -13.28 15.53
CA ARG A 34 19.10 -13.03 16.36
C ARG A 34 18.46 -11.65 16.11
N THR A 35 18.82 -10.97 15.02
CA THR A 35 18.29 -9.63 14.74
C THR A 35 16.89 -9.71 14.12
N PRO A 36 16.01 -8.73 14.38
CA PRO A 36 14.76 -8.60 13.66
C PRO A 36 15.06 -8.50 12.15
N GLY A 37 14.60 -9.49 11.38
CA GLY A 37 14.84 -9.52 9.95
C GLY A 37 14.13 -8.38 9.19
N LYS A 38 14.42 -8.29 7.90
CA LYS A 38 13.72 -7.42 6.95
C LYS A 38 12.61 -8.21 6.26
N ALA A 39 11.60 -7.50 5.78
CA ALA A 39 10.53 -8.07 4.97
C ALA A 39 10.30 -7.25 3.71
N SER A 40 9.77 -7.90 2.67
CA SER A 40 9.30 -7.26 1.45
C SER A 40 8.08 -8.00 0.92
N THR A 41 7.17 -7.26 0.30
CA THR A 41 6.00 -7.81 -0.40
C THR A 41 6.03 -7.32 -1.83
N THR A 42 5.85 -8.25 -2.77
CA THR A 42 5.74 -7.93 -4.19
C THR A 42 4.39 -8.42 -4.71
N THR A 43 3.62 -7.52 -5.31
CA THR A 43 2.34 -7.83 -5.98
C THR A 43 2.57 -7.92 -7.48
N LEU A 44 2.12 -9.01 -8.09
CA LEU A 44 2.31 -9.32 -9.51
C LEU A 44 0.96 -9.23 -10.24
N GLU A 45 0.99 -9.21 -11.58
CA GLU A 45 -0.22 -9.08 -12.41
C GLU A 45 -1.18 -10.28 -12.27
N ASP A 46 -0.65 -11.47 -12.05
CA ASP A 46 -1.41 -12.71 -11.99
C ASP A 46 -0.69 -13.76 -11.13
N GLU A 47 -1.41 -14.84 -10.79
CA GLU A 47 -0.90 -15.90 -9.92
C GLU A 47 0.23 -16.70 -10.56
N GLU A 48 0.22 -16.85 -11.89
CA GLU A 48 1.23 -17.62 -12.61
C GLU A 48 2.57 -16.91 -12.54
N ARG A 49 2.58 -15.59 -12.74
CA ARG A 49 3.76 -14.75 -12.60
C ARG A 49 4.23 -14.67 -11.17
N ALA A 50 3.32 -14.63 -10.19
CA ALA A 50 3.69 -14.73 -8.78
C ALA A 50 4.39 -16.07 -8.48
N ARG A 51 3.83 -17.18 -8.98
CA ARG A 51 4.42 -18.52 -8.85
C ARG A 51 5.79 -18.62 -9.51
N GLY A 52 5.91 -18.15 -10.76
CA GLY A 52 7.18 -18.09 -11.48
C GLY A 52 8.22 -17.21 -10.78
N HIS A 53 7.79 -16.07 -10.22
CA HIS A 53 8.64 -15.20 -9.41
C HIS A 53 9.15 -15.92 -8.16
N ALA A 54 8.26 -16.59 -7.41
CA ALA A 54 8.62 -17.33 -6.20
C ALA A 54 9.61 -18.46 -6.52
N ALA A 55 9.30 -19.28 -7.53
CA ALA A 55 10.18 -20.37 -7.97
C ALA A 55 11.57 -19.86 -8.38
N ARG A 56 11.63 -18.74 -9.12
CA ARG A 56 12.91 -18.11 -9.47
C ARG A 56 13.68 -17.67 -8.24
N LYS A 57 13.02 -17.02 -7.27
CA LYS A 57 13.66 -16.56 -6.02
C LYS A 57 14.20 -17.72 -5.18
N ILE A 58 13.46 -18.82 -5.11
CA ILE A 58 13.88 -20.05 -4.45
C ILE A 58 15.13 -20.61 -5.13
N ASN A 59 15.10 -20.76 -6.45
CA ASN A 59 16.25 -21.25 -7.22
C ASN A 59 17.49 -20.34 -7.08
N GLU A 60 17.29 -19.02 -7.03
CA GLU A 60 18.36 -18.06 -6.74
C GLU A 60 18.99 -18.29 -5.37
N ARG A 61 18.20 -18.67 -4.34
CA ARG A 61 18.70 -18.95 -2.98
C ARG A 61 19.41 -20.29 -2.88
N LEU A 62 18.85 -21.34 -3.48
CA LEU A 62 19.48 -22.66 -3.54
C LEU A 62 20.86 -22.59 -4.22
N ARG A 63 20.99 -21.84 -5.33
CA ARG A 63 22.28 -21.59 -5.99
C ARG A 63 23.30 -20.84 -5.14
N LYS A 64 22.85 -20.11 -4.12
CA LYS A 64 23.70 -19.38 -3.15
C LYS A 64 24.05 -20.23 -1.92
N GLY A 65 23.79 -21.53 -1.96
CA GLY A 65 24.13 -22.45 -0.86
C GLY A 65 23.15 -22.40 0.31
N PHE A 66 21.95 -21.84 0.13
CA PHE A 66 20.88 -22.00 1.12
C PHE A 66 20.25 -23.39 1.01
N THR A 67 19.89 -23.97 2.14
CA THR A 67 19.16 -25.24 2.23
C THR A 67 17.76 -25.01 2.75
N GLU A 68 16.76 -25.66 2.16
CA GLU A 68 15.39 -25.60 2.66
C GLU A 68 15.26 -26.36 3.98
N VAL A 69 14.57 -25.76 4.94
CA VAL A 69 14.28 -26.32 6.26
C VAL A 69 12.81 -26.07 6.61
N ASP A 70 12.30 -26.82 7.57
CA ASP A 70 10.97 -26.55 8.11
C ASP A 70 10.96 -25.18 8.79
N PRO A 71 9.99 -24.30 8.48
CA PRO A 71 9.87 -23.02 9.15
C PRO A 71 9.57 -23.22 10.64
N PRO A 72 10.13 -22.37 11.54
CA PRO A 72 9.65 -22.33 12.92
C PRO A 72 8.19 -21.86 12.93
N SER A 73 7.49 -22.09 14.05
CA SER A 73 6.13 -21.59 14.27
C SER A 73 6.03 -20.09 13.96
N ASP A 74 5.02 -19.69 13.19
CA ASP A 74 4.86 -18.28 12.79
C ASP A 74 4.56 -17.45 14.05
N PRO A 75 5.30 -16.37 14.33
CA PRO A 75 4.97 -15.47 15.45
C PRO A 75 3.52 -14.98 15.43
N ALA A 76 2.89 -14.91 14.24
CA ALA A 76 1.47 -14.63 14.10
C ALA A 76 0.56 -15.60 14.87
N ASP A 77 0.91 -16.89 14.91
CA ASP A 77 0.11 -17.92 15.58
C ASP A 77 0.25 -17.80 17.11
N ALA A 78 1.45 -17.49 17.59
CA ALA A 78 1.71 -17.31 19.02
C ALA A 78 0.94 -16.12 19.62
N GLU A 79 0.70 -15.08 18.82
CA GLU A 79 0.09 -13.82 19.27
C GLU A 79 -1.38 -13.68 18.87
N ALA A 80 -1.97 -14.67 18.21
CA ALA A 80 -3.37 -14.63 17.76
C ALA A 80 -4.36 -14.37 18.91
N GLY A 81 -4.05 -14.88 20.11
CA GLY A 81 -4.82 -14.71 21.34
C GLY A 81 -4.51 -13.44 22.15
N THR A 82 -3.67 -12.55 21.67
CA THR A 82 -3.32 -11.26 22.34
C THR A 82 -4.01 -10.09 21.64
N PRO A 83 -4.56 -9.08 22.32
CA PRO A 83 -5.10 -7.88 21.66
C PRO A 83 -4.06 -7.22 20.74
N VAL A 84 -4.48 -6.75 19.56
CA VAL A 84 -3.56 -6.32 18.51
C VAL A 84 -2.77 -5.07 18.90
N LEU A 85 -3.37 -4.16 19.68
CA LEU A 85 -2.66 -2.97 20.17
C LEU A 85 -1.56 -3.33 21.17
N ASP A 86 -1.76 -4.37 21.98
CA ASP A 86 -0.75 -4.87 22.92
C ASP A 86 0.43 -5.49 22.17
N VAL A 87 0.14 -6.24 21.10
CA VAL A 87 1.18 -6.76 20.19
C VAL A 87 1.99 -5.61 19.58
N ILE A 88 1.32 -4.58 19.06
CA ILE A 88 2.01 -3.43 18.46
C ILE A 88 2.81 -2.68 19.52
N ALA A 89 2.26 -2.47 20.71
CA ALA A 89 2.94 -1.82 21.84
C ALA A 89 4.17 -2.60 22.30
N GLY A 90 4.11 -3.93 22.36
CA GLY A 90 5.22 -4.78 22.76
C GLY A 90 6.33 -4.89 21.72
N SER A 91 6.06 -4.50 20.46
CA SER A 91 7.02 -4.60 19.36
C SER A 91 8.07 -3.48 19.34
N VAL A 92 7.89 -2.40 20.11
CA VAL A 92 8.90 -1.34 20.20
C VAL A 92 10.08 -1.79 21.06
N GLY A 93 11.30 -1.44 20.65
CA GLY A 93 12.51 -1.87 21.35
C GLY A 93 12.53 -1.42 22.83
N PRO A 94 13.34 -2.08 23.69
CA PRO A 94 13.29 -1.90 25.15
C PRO A 94 13.63 -0.48 25.63
N TYR A 95 14.21 0.34 24.76
CA TYR A 95 14.60 1.72 25.03
C TYR A 95 13.63 2.76 24.45
N ALA A 96 12.62 2.32 23.69
CA ALA A 96 11.60 3.21 23.17
C ALA A 96 10.53 3.45 24.25
N PRO A 97 10.01 4.68 24.39
CA PRO A 97 8.85 4.93 25.24
C PRO A 97 7.70 4.01 24.82
N ALA A 98 7.01 3.42 25.81
CA ALA A 98 5.82 2.63 25.56
C ALA A 98 4.81 3.47 24.77
N ALA A 99 4.26 2.88 23.70
CA ALA A 99 3.23 3.53 22.92
C ALA A 99 1.98 3.74 23.79
N SER A 100 1.54 4.99 23.96
CA SER A 100 0.27 5.30 24.62
C SER A 100 -0.85 5.36 23.59
N TYR A 101 -1.77 4.40 23.68
CA TYR A 101 -3.03 4.42 22.94
C TYR A 101 -4.10 5.04 23.84
N LEU A 102 -4.62 6.19 23.43
CA LEU A 102 -5.63 6.92 24.19
C LEU A 102 -7.02 6.65 23.58
N PRO A 103 -8.06 6.38 24.37
CA PRO A 103 -9.41 6.29 23.83
C PRO A 103 -9.81 7.62 23.15
N VAL A 104 -10.67 7.52 22.13
CA VAL A 104 -11.24 8.69 21.45
C VAL A 104 -12.63 8.95 22.01
N ASP A 105 -12.85 10.14 22.55
CA ASP A 105 -14.14 10.52 23.14
C ASP A 105 -15.27 10.40 22.12
N GLY A 106 -16.38 9.79 22.55
CA GLY A 106 -17.56 9.57 21.69
C GLY A 106 -17.50 8.32 20.81
N PHE A 107 -16.39 7.58 20.82
CA PHE A 107 -16.24 6.35 20.04
C PHE A 107 -15.89 5.15 20.92
N ASP A 108 -16.67 4.08 20.78
CA ASP A 108 -16.36 2.80 21.41
C ASP A 108 -15.30 2.03 20.62
N GLU A 109 -14.39 1.39 21.34
CA GLU A 109 -13.27 0.61 20.79
C GLU A 109 -12.41 1.37 19.74
N VAL A 110 -12.31 2.71 19.86
CA VAL A 110 -11.42 3.53 19.03
C VAL A 110 -10.34 4.16 19.87
N TYR A 111 -9.10 3.97 19.42
CA TYR A 111 -7.92 4.50 20.08
C TYR A 111 -7.11 5.38 19.14
N ARG A 112 -6.46 6.39 19.70
CA ARG A 112 -5.53 7.27 18.99
C ARG A 112 -4.12 7.19 19.56
N ARG A 113 -3.14 7.41 18.70
CA ARG A 113 -1.72 7.55 19.04
C ARG A 113 -1.14 8.73 18.28
N GLY A 114 -0.45 9.63 18.99
CA GLY A 114 0.30 10.72 18.37
C GLY A 114 1.74 10.32 18.06
N HIS A 115 2.21 10.64 16.86
CA HIS A 115 3.62 10.55 16.48
C HIS A 115 4.17 11.95 16.28
N SER A 116 4.89 12.43 17.30
CA SER A 116 5.49 13.77 17.32
C SER A 116 4.54 14.88 16.84
N PRO A 117 3.35 15.05 17.45
CA PRO A 117 2.30 15.91 16.91
C PRO A 117 2.69 17.40 16.81
N GLY A 118 3.67 17.86 17.59
CA GLY A 118 4.23 19.22 17.48
C GLY A 118 5.26 19.41 16.37
N HIS A 119 5.62 18.36 15.63
CA HIS A 119 6.59 18.42 14.52
C HIS A 119 5.85 18.62 13.17
N PRO A 120 6.41 19.34 12.18
CA PRO A 120 5.77 19.53 10.88
C PRO A 120 5.41 18.22 10.14
N MET A 121 6.19 17.16 10.40
CA MET A 121 5.94 15.82 9.85
C MET A 121 5.20 14.90 10.83
N GLY A 122 4.66 15.43 11.92
CA GLY A 122 3.88 14.71 12.90
C GLY A 122 2.54 14.22 12.33
N PHE A 123 1.99 13.17 12.93
CA PHE A 123 0.71 12.61 12.55
C PHE A 123 0.01 11.97 13.74
N TYR A 124 -1.32 11.87 13.65
CA TYR A 124 -2.13 11.04 14.53
C TYR A 124 -2.49 9.76 13.79
N GLU A 125 -2.40 8.63 14.48
CA GLU A 125 -2.96 7.36 14.06
C GLU A 125 -4.19 7.05 14.88
N TYR A 126 -5.20 6.54 14.22
CA TYR A 126 -6.46 6.08 14.76
C TYR A 126 -6.61 4.60 14.48
N TYR A 127 -7.14 3.89 15.46
CA TYR A 127 -7.25 2.45 15.50
C TYR A 127 -8.69 2.10 15.83
N VAL A 128 -9.46 1.70 14.82
CA VAL A 128 -10.84 1.24 14.98
C VAL A 128 -10.81 -0.28 15.17
N LEU A 129 -10.96 -0.73 16.42
CA LEU A 129 -10.84 -2.15 16.74
C LEU A 129 -12.02 -2.96 16.21
N ARG A 130 -11.78 -4.26 16.08
CA ARG A 130 -12.74 -5.30 15.75
C ARG A 130 -12.49 -6.53 16.61
N GLU A 131 -13.52 -7.36 16.74
CA GLU A 131 -13.41 -8.70 17.34
C GLU A 131 -12.73 -8.64 18.71
N GLN A 132 -13.18 -7.75 19.61
CA GLN A 132 -12.59 -7.57 20.95
C GLN A 132 -11.10 -7.19 20.90
N GLY A 133 -10.73 -6.36 19.93
CA GLY A 133 -9.34 -5.92 19.73
C GLY A 133 -8.44 -6.97 19.07
N ARG A 134 -8.99 -8.04 18.49
CA ARG A 134 -8.18 -9.03 17.75
C ARG A 134 -7.71 -8.50 16.41
N SER A 135 -8.43 -7.58 15.79
CA SER A 135 -8.05 -6.95 14.53
C SER A 135 -8.40 -5.46 14.56
N VAL A 136 -7.86 -4.68 13.63
CA VAL A 136 -8.03 -3.22 13.62
C VAL A 136 -7.93 -2.63 12.21
N VAL A 137 -8.71 -1.59 11.94
CA VAL A 137 -8.51 -0.70 10.80
C VAL A 137 -7.74 0.53 11.28
N ARG A 138 -6.53 0.73 10.73
CA ARG A 138 -5.70 1.90 10.98
C ARG A 138 -6.03 3.01 9.99
N PHE A 139 -6.22 4.21 10.51
CA PHE A 139 -6.32 5.45 9.75
C PHE A 139 -5.26 6.41 10.30
N ALA A 140 -4.61 7.22 9.46
CA ALA A 140 -3.64 8.22 9.91
C ALA A 140 -3.95 9.57 9.29
N VAL A 141 -3.61 10.66 9.97
CA VAL A 141 -3.77 12.05 9.49
C VAL A 141 -2.61 12.91 9.96
N ARG A 142 -2.13 13.82 9.10
CA ARG A 142 -1.11 14.81 9.46
C ARG A 142 -1.56 15.68 10.62
N ALA A 143 -0.70 15.84 11.63
CA ALA A 143 -0.99 16.62 12.82
C ALA A 143 -1.29 18.09 12.47
N GLY A 144 -0.55 18.68 11.53
CA GLY A 144 -0.78 20.06 11.07
C GLY A 144 -2.09 20.28 10.29
N SER A 145 -2.71 19.21 9.79
CA SER A 145 -4.00 19.26 9.11
C SER A 145 -5.16 18.79 9.98
N HIS A 146 -4.88 18.34 11.21
CA HIS A 146 -5.85 17.65 12.06
C HIS A 146 -7.03 18.55 12.43
N GLN A 147 -8.24 18.02 12.28
CA GLN A 147 -9.50 18.70 12.58
C GLN A 147 -10.44 17.71 13.24
N ASP A 148 -10.86 17.99 14.48
CA ASP A 148 -11.65 17.05 15.29
C ASP A 148 -12.94 16.62 14.61
N GLY A 149 -13.73 17.56 14.07
CA GLY A 149 -14.99 17.26 13.39
C GLY A 149 -14.81 16.40 12.13
N THR A 150 -13.79 16.70 11.32
CA THR A 150 -13.46 15.93 10.11
C THR A 150 -13.00 14.52 10.47
N VAL A 151 -12.15 14.37 11.49
CA VAL A 151 -11.73 13.07 11.99
C VAL A 151 -12.92 12.27 12.51
N ALA A 152 -13.77 12.88 13.35
CA ALA A 152 -14.96 12.22 13.89
C ALA A 152 -15.88 11.71 12.78
N GLY A 153 -16.17 12.52 11.76
CA GLY A 153 -16.97 12.09 10.61
C GLY A 153 -16.35 10.90 9.85
N PHE A 154 -15.02 10.87 9.69
CA PHE A 154 -14.36 9.70 9.09
C PHE A 154 -14.41 8.48 10.00
N LEU A 155 -14.21 8.65 11.31
CA LEU A 155 -14.26 7.55 12.29
C LEU A 155 -15.66 6.94 12.38
N GLU A 156 -16.74 7.72 12.34
CA GLU A 156 -18.12 7.21 12.31
C GLU A 156 -18.31 6.30 11.10
N PHE A 157 -17.85 6.76 9.93
CA PHE A 157 -17.89 5.97 8.71
C PHE A 157 -17.07 4.67 8.85
N LEU A 158 -15.84 4.73 9.35
CA LEU A 158 -14.99 3.54 9.54
C LEU A 158 -15.61 2.54 10.55
N CYS A 159 -16.15 3.01 11.66
CA CYS A 159 -16.76 2.14 12.68
C CYS A 159 -17.89 1.30 12.10
N SER A 160 -18.71 1.89 11.21
CA SER A 160 -19.82 1.19 10.55
C SER A 160 -19.40 0.19 9.46
N ARG A 161 -18.14 0.23 8.99
CA ARG A 161 -17.67 -0.49 7.78
C ARG A 161 -16.33 -1.20 7.94
N ARG A 162 -15.79 -1.25 9.15
CA ARG A 162 -14.47 -1.84 9.47
C ARG A 162 -14.30 -3.30 9.03
N ASP A 163 -15.38 -4.05 8.85
CA ASP A 163 -15.36 -5.43 8.33
C ASP A 163 -14.93 -5.51 6.85
N LEU A 164 -15.15 -4.46 6.06
CA LEU A 164 -14.81 -4.47 4.62
C LEU A 164 -13.33 -4.76 4.36
N ALA A 165 -12.44 -4.31 5.24
CA ALA A 165 -11.00 -4.56 5.07
C ALA A 165 -10.58 -6.03 5.35
N PHE A 166 -11.51 -6.88 5.79
CA PHE A 166 -11.23 -8.25 6.21
C PHE A 166 -12.17 -9.30 5.58
N ASP A 167 -12.94 -8.92 4.57
CA ASP A 167 -13.89 -9.80 3.86
C ASP A 167 -13.22 -10.74 2.84
N GLY A 168 -11.88 -10.73 2.78
CA GLY A 168 -11.07 -11.52 1.87
C GLY A 168 -10.69 -10.80 0.57
N ARG A 169 -11.30 -9.65 0.26
CA ARG A 169 -10.86 -8.81 -0.87
C ARG A 169 -9.61 -8.01 -0.51
N SER A 170 -8.87 -7.59 -1.53
CA SER A 170 -7.64 -6.82 -1.31
C SER A 170 -7.92 -5.39 -0.89
N HIS A 171 -8.98 -4.79 -1.44
CA HIS A 171 -9.41 -3.43 -1.15
C HIS A 171 -10.89 -3.21 -1.48
N HIS A 172 -11.43 -2.10 -0.98
CA HIS A 172 -12.73 -1.54 -1.34
C HIS A 172 -12.62 -0.03 -1.45
N LYS A 173 -13.11 0.56 -2.54
CA LYS A 173 -13.38 1.99 -2.65
C LYS A 173 -14.88 2.21 -2.40
N VAL A 174 -15.23 3.05 -1.45
CA VAL A 174 -16.62 3.24 -1.01
C VAL A 174 -16.94 4.74 -0.93
N PRO A 175 -18.06 5.19 -1.52
CA PRO A 175 -18.49 6.58 -1.37
C PRO A 175 -18.86 6.88 0.08
N LEU A 176 -18.46 8.08 0.53
CA LEU A 176 -18.87 8.62 1.81
C LEU A 176 -20.33 9.11 1.71
N PRO A 177 -21.19 8.89 2.72
CA PRO A 177 -22.58 9.38 2.71
C PRO A 177 -22.68 10.91 2.57
N SER A 178 -21.65 11.60 3.06
CA SER A 178 -21.41 13.03 2.89
C SER A 178 -19.89 13.25 2.86
N PRO A 179 -19.39 14.28 2.15
CA PRO A 179 -17.96 14.56 2.14
C PRO A 179 -17.40 14.75 3.55
N VAL A 180 -16.21 14.19 3.80
CA VAL A 180 -15.46 14.38 5.05
C VAL A 180 -14.26 15.27 4.73
N GLY A 181 -14.35 16.55 5.11
CA GLY A 181 -13.46 17.57 4.57
C GLY A 181 -13.73 17.75 3.08
N SER A 182 -12.70 17.58 2.25
CA SER A 182 -12.81 17.60 0.78
C SER A 182 -12.99 16.21 0.16
N PHE A 183 -12.90 15.14 0.95
CA PHE A 183 -12.93 13.77 0.46
C PHE A 183 -14.36 13.26 0.31
N ASP A 184 -14.62 12.55 -0.78
CA ASP A 184 -15.92 11.97 -1.11
C ASP A 184 -15.91 10.43 -1.05
N HIS A 185 -14.75 9.80 -0.88
CA HIS A 185 -14.60 8.35 -0.81
C HIS A 185 -13.66 7.90 0.32
N ALA A 186 -13.78 6.63 0.66
CA ALA A 186 -12.84 5.90 1.51
C ALA A 186 -12.28 4.70 0.77
N LEU A 187 -10.97 4.50 0.85
CA LEU A 187 -10.29 3.29 0.41
C LEU A 187 -9.98 2.43 1.64
N PHE A 188 -10.61 1.26 1.75
CA PHE A 188 -10.22 0.21 2.68
C PHE A 188 -9.22 -0.71 2.02
N CYS A 189 -8.10 -0.98 2.68
CA CYS A 189 -7.09 -1.94 2.23
C CYS A 189 -6.97 -3.06 3.25
N SER A 190 -7.02 -4.31 2.77
CA SER A 190 -6.71 -5.48 3.56
C SER A 190 -5.33 -5.38 4.23
N PRO A 191 -5.06 -6.13 5.31
CA PRO A 191 -3.75 -6.10 5.99
C PRO A 191 -2.56 -6.32 5.04
N ALA A 192 -2.72 -7.26 4.11
CA ALA A 192 -1.69 -7.57 3.11
C ALA A 192 -1.40 -6.40 2.15
N LEU A 193 -2.44 -5.66 1.74
CA LEU A 193 -2.29 -4.51 0.85
C LEU A 193 -1.91 -3.24 1.61
N GLY A 194 -2.51 -2.98 2.78
CA GLY A 194 -2.29 -1.77 3.57
C GLY A 194 -0.90 -1.69 4.23
N ARG A 195 -0.29 -2.83 4.55
CA ARG A 195 1.09 -2.98 5.06
C ARG A 195 1.42 -2.16 6.33
N ALA A 196 0.42 -1.67 7.06
CA ALA A 196 0.59 -0.78 8.21
C ALA A 196 1.53 -1.34 9.29
N CYS A 197 1.46 -2.64 9.54
CA CYS A 197 2.29 -3.34 10.52
C CYS A 197 3.10 -4.48 9.88
N ALA A 198 3.52 -4.35 8.62
CA ALA A 198 4.26 -5.39 7.92
C ALA A 198 5.59 -5.79 8.62
N ALA A 199 6.17 -4.89 9.41
CA ALA A 199 7.37 -5.14 10.21
C ALA A 199 7.11 -5.84 11.56
N ILE A 200 5.84 -6.03 11.95
CA ILE A 200 5.44 -6.67 13.21
C ILE A 200 4.68 -7.95 12.85
N PRO A 201 5.36 -9.11 12.72
CA PRO A 201 4.75 -10.33 12.20
C PRO A 201 3.44 -10.72 12.91
N GLY A 202 3.39 -10.56 14.23
CA GLY A 202 2.21 -10.89 15.03
C GLY A 202 0.98 -9.97 14.87
N ALA A 203 1.17 -8.80 14.25
CA ALA A 203 0.10 -7.87 13.90
C ALA A 203 -0.12 -7.71 12.39
N ALA A 204 0.82 -8.18 11.55
CA ALA A 204 0.84 -7.88 10.11
C ALA A 204 -0.44 -8.32 9.37
N ALA A 205 -1.04 -9.44 9.75
CA ALA A 205 -2.28 -9.94 9.16
C ALA A 205 -3.57 -9.41 9.84
N ARG A 206 -3.42 -8.56 10.87
CA ARG A 206 -4.51 -8.14 11.77
C ARG A 206 -4.77 -6.64 11.72
N VAL A 207 -3.89 -5.89 11.05
CA VAL A 207 -3.95 -4.43 10.92
C VAL A 207 -4.19 -4.08 9.46
N ALA A 208 -5.43 -3.76 9.15
CA ALA A 208 -5.84 -3.16 7.88
C ALA A 208 -5.55 -1.65 7.87
N THR A 209 -5.65 -1.02 6.70
CA THR A 209 -5.53 0.43 6.57
C THR A 209 -6.76 1.01 5.88
N ALA A 210 -7.21 2.20 6.28
CA ALA A 210 -8.18 2.98 5.53
C ALA A 210 -7.66 4.38 5.22
N PHE A 211 -8.00 4.90 4.04
CA PHE A 211 -7.60 6.21 3.54
C PHE A 211 -8.83 7.01 3.12
N PRO A 212 -8.92 8.30 3.47
CA PRO A 212 -9.80 9.22 2.78
C PRO A 212 -9.20 9.54 1.40
N VAL A 213 -10.00 9.37 0.35
CA VAL A 213 -9.57 9.54 -1.04
C VAL A 213 -10.61 10.33 -1.82
N PHE A 214 -10.16 10.98 -2.90
CA PHE A 214 -11.09 11.53 -3.90
C PHE A 214 -11.49 10.42 -4.88
N ASP A 215 -12.66 10.57 -5.51
CA ASP A 215 -13.18 9.63 -6.51
C ASP A 215 -12.13 9.31 -7.59
N CYS A 216 -11.43 10.33 -8.08
CA CYS A 216 -10.49 10.22 -9.18
C CYS A 216 -9.17 9.49 -8.86
N GLU A 217 -8.92 9.07 -7.63
CA GLU A 217 -7.61 8.57 -7.20
C GLU A 217 -7.46 7.06 -7.34
N ILE A 218 -8.57 6.34 -7.16
CA ILE A 218 -8.67 4.89 -7.24
C ILE A 218 -9.81 4.57 -8.22
N GLY A 219 -9.54 3.70 -9.19
CA GLY A 219 -10.56 3.21 -10.09
C GLY A 219 -11.42 2.16 -9.43
N ASP A 220 -12.71 2.13 -9.78
CA ASP A 220 -13.69 1.27 -9.11
C ASP A 220 -13.38 -0.23 -9.31
N GLU A 221 -12.87 -0.56 -10.50
CA GLU A 221 -12.49 -1.92 -10.91
C GLU A 221 -10.97 -2.08 -10.98
N ASP A 222 -10.21 -1.23 -10.28
CA ASP A 222 -8.75 -1.33 -10.33
C ASP A 222 -8.27 -2.67 -9.75
N PRO A 223 -7.47 -3.45 -10.50
CA PRO A 223 -6.84 -4.62 -9.94
C PRO A 223 -5.87 -4.19 -8.85
N GLU A 224 -5.66 -5.08 -7.89
CA GLU A 224 -4.80 -4.83 -6.74
C GLU A 224 -3.40 -4.32 -7.12
N VAL A 225 -2.81 -4.78 -8.22
CA VAL A 225 -1.48 -4.34 -8.66
C VAL A 225 -1.43 -2.83 -8.94
N LEU A 226 -2.51 -2.23 -9.45
CA LEU A 226 -2.60 -0.79 -9.67
C LEU A 226 -2.81 -0.05 -8.35
N VAL A 227 -3.69 -0.56 -7.49
CA VAL A 227 -3.92 0.02 -6.15
C VAL A 227 -2.64 -0.01 -5.31
N ASP A 228 -1.93 -1.14 -5.27
CA ASP A 228 -0.64 -1.31 -4.59
C ASP A 228 0.39 -0.29 -5.08
N ALA A 229 0.48 -0.09 -6.39
CA ALA A 229 1.37 0.90 -6.98
C ALA A 229 0.95 2.34 -6.64
N ARG A 230 -0.35 2.61 -6.48
CA ARG A 230 -0.85 3.93 -6.06
C ARG A 230 -0.72 4.20 -4.58
N ILE A 231 -0.57 3.20 -3.71
CA ILE A 231 -0.37 3.45 -2.27
C ILE A 231 1.08 3.26 -1.82
N HIS A 232 1.88 2.45 -2.53
CA HIS A 232 3.27 2.11 -2.16
C HIS A 232 4.31 2.37 -3.25
N GLY A 233 3.90 2.74 -4.47
CA GLY A 233 4.79 2.93 -5.60
C GLY A 233 5.46 4.30 -5.65
N HIS A 234 6.11 4.61 -6.79
CA HIS A 234 6.88 5.84 -6.99
C HIS A 234 6.03 7.13 -6.96
N ALA A 235 4.80 7.01 -7.43
CA ALA A 235 3.78 8.06 -7.42
C ALA A 235 2.64 7.65 -6.49
N SER A 236 3.01 7.26 -5.27
CA SER A 236 2.02 6.91 -4.25
C SER A 236 1.16 8.10 -3.89
N LEU A 237 -0.06 7.83 -3.46
CA LEU A 237 -0.96 8.81 -2.90
C LEU A 237 -0.24 9.60 -1.80
N PRO A 238 -0.45 10.92 -1.76
CA PRO A 238 0.06 11.73 -0.67
C PRO A 238 -0.46 11.21 0.66
N TYR A 239 0.27 11.53 1.73
CA TYR A 239 -0.17 11.26 3.09
C TYR A 239 -1.55 11.88 3.34
N SER A 240 -2.35 11.27 4.23
CA SER A 240 -3.64 11.81 4.63
C SER A 240 -3.48 13.18 5.27
N ASP A 241 -3.83 14.20 4.50
CA ASP A 241 -3.84 15.61 4.86
C ASP A 241 -5.20 16.15 4.41
N TRP A 242 -5.96 16.74 5.33
CA TRP A 242 -7.30 17.26 5.04
C TRP A 242 -7.29 18.39 4.00
N GLY A 243 -6.17 19.08 3.81
CA GLY A 243 -6.02 20.18 2.85
C GLY A 243 -5.45 19.78 1.50
N ARG A 244 -5.20 18.49 1.22
CA ARG A 244 -4.59 18.08 -0.06
C ARG A 244 -5.58 18.20 -1.22
N SER A 245 -5.06 18.59 -2.38
CA SER A 245 -5.80 18.56 -3.64
C SER A 245 -5.97 17.12 -4.16
N PRO A 246 -6.95 16.87 -5.05
CA PRO A 246 -7.09 15.60 -5.73
C PRO A 246 -5.80 15.16 -6.44
N TYR A 247 -5.46 13.89 -6.30
CA TYR A 247 -4.31 13.26 -6.93
C TYR A 247 -4.79 12.21 -7.94
N PRO A 248 -5.24 12.62 -9.14
CA PRO A 248 -5.89 11.71 -10.07
C PRO A 248 -5.01 10.52 -10.41
N ALA A 249 -5.65 9.38 -10.69
CA ALA A 249 -4.97 8.22 -11.21
C ALA A 249 -4.22 8.56 -12.49
N VAL A 250 -2.93 8.25 -12.52
CA VAL A 250 -2.09 8.45 -13.71
C VAL A 250 -1.34 7.16 -13.97
N ASP A 251 -2.04 6.22 -14.60
CA ASP A 251 -1.41 4.99 -15.08
C ASP A 251 -0.94 5.19 -16.51
N MET A 252 0.32 4.89 -16.79
CA MET A 252 0.89 5.00 -18.13
C MET A 252 1.66 3.76 -18.55
N ARG A 253 1.62 3.47 -19.85
CA ARG A 253 2.61 2.65 -20.54
C ARG A 253 3.07 3.39 -21.78
N PHE A 254 4.33 3.20 -22.16
CA PHE A 254 4.91 3.99 -23.25
C PHE A 254 6.15 3.33 -23.84
N ASP A 255 6.42 3.68 -25.09
CA ASP A 255 7.70 3.53 -25.75
C ASP A 255 7.96 4.83 -26.53
N VAL A 256 8.73 5.75 -25.95
CA VAL A 256 9.03 7.06 -26.56
C VAL A 256 10.50 7.13 -26.86
N GLN A 257 10.87 7.32 -28.13
CA GLN A 257 12.25 7.26 -28.59
C GLN A 257 12.60 8.45 -29.49
N PRO A 258 13.67 9.22 -29.23
CA PRO A 258 14.52 9.13 -28.04
C PRO A 258 13.80 9.69 -26.79
N SER A 259 14.01 9.06 -25.64
CA SER A 259 13.59 9.58 -24.33
C SER A 259 14.60 9.17 -23.26
N TYR A 260 14.70 9.98 -22.20
CA TYR A 260 15.46 9.62 -21.00
C TYR A 260 14.75 8.53 -20.17
N TYR A 261 13.45 8.31 -20.41
CA TYR A 261 12.68 7.27 -19.75
C TYR A 261 12.91 5.93 -20.44
N ARG A 262 13.09 4.87 -19.65
CA ARG A 262 13.09 3.51 -20.18
C ARG A 262 11.68 3.15 -20.65
N PRO A 263 11.52 2.49 -21.81
CA PRO A 263 10.22 1.99 -22.24
C PRO A 263 9.54 1.17 -21.15
N SER A 264 8.23 1.38 -21.00
CA SER A 264 7.40 0.68 -20.02
C SER A 264 6.19 0.11 -20.74
N PRO A 265 6.25 -1.15 -21.24
CA PRO A 265 5.15 -1.74 -22.02
C PRO A 265 3.92 -2.12 -21.17
N LYS A 266 3.99 -1.92 -19.85
CA LYS A 266 2.95 -2.23 -18.88
C LYS A 266 2.55 -0.96 -18.14
N PHE A 267 1.26 -0.87 -17.83
CA PHE A 267 0.74 0.24 -17.04
C PHE A 267 1.46 0.30 -15.70
N LYS A 268 1.96 1.48 -15.38
CA LYS A 268 2.56 1.82 -14.10
C LYS A 268 2.05 3.17 -13.67
N VAL A 269 2.04 3.39 -12.36
CA VAL A 269 1.64 4.66 -11.77
C VAL A 269 2.79 5.65 -11.90
N HIS A 270 2.46 6.84 -12.38
CA HIS A 270 3.40 7.95 -12.56
C HIS A 270 2.81 9.25 -11.99
N ARG A 271 3.63 10.30 -11.88
CA ARG A 271 3.11 11.62 -11.52
C ARG A 271 2.56 12.30 -12.77
N ALA A 272 1.59 13.20 -12.61
CA ALA A 272 1.11 14.05 -13.71
C ALA A 272 2.26 14.80 -14.42
N ALA A 273 3.28 15.22 -13.68
CA ALA A 273 4.48 15.85 -14.25
C ALA A 273 5.32 14.93 -15.16
N ASP A 274 5.27 13.61 -14.95
CA ASP A 274 5.95 12.66 -15.84
C ASP A 274 5.20 12.48 -17.15
N VAL A 275 3.86 12.53 -17.12
CA VAL A 275 3.02 12.54 -18.33
C VAL A 275 3.37 13.76 -19.18
N GLN A 276 3.36 14.95 -18.57
CA GLN A 276 3.69 16.20 -19.27
C GLN A 276 5.07 16.11 -19.94
N LYS A 277 6.09 15.63 -19.22
CA LYS A 277 7.43 15.46 -19.78
C LYS A 277 7.46 14.51 -20.98
N LEU A 278 6.71 13.41 -20.93
CA LEU A 278 6.62 12.49 -22.07
C LEU A 278 5.86 13.13 -23.24
N MET A 279 4.78 13.87 -22.98
CA MET A 279 4.04 14.62 -24.00
C MET A 279 4.87 15.71 -24.65
N ASP A 280 5.75 16.41 -23.92
CA ASP A 280 6.63 17.46 -24.46
C ASP A 280 7.67 16.90 -25.44
N VAL A 281 8.08 15.64 -25.23
CA VAL A 281 9.07 14.94 -26.06
C VAL A 281 8.42 14.20 -27.22
N LEU A 282 7.18 13.73 -27.06
CA LEU A 282 6.48 12.87 -28.01
C LEU A 282 6.43 13.43 -29.46
N PRO A 283 6.18 14.74 -29.71
CA PRO A 283 6.18 15.30 -31.07
C PRO A 283 7.54 15.25 -31.79
N LYS A 284 8.64 15.11 -31.03
CA LYS A 284 10.01 15.01 -31.56
C LYS A 284 10.50 13.58 -31.63
N ALA A 285 9.68 12.63 -31.19
CA ALA A 285 10.02 11.22 -31.13
C ALA A 285 9.88 10.54 -32.50
N SER A 286 10.39 9.32 -32.62
CA SER A 286 10.28 8.47 -33.80
C SER A 286 8.81 8.16 -34.09
N SER A 287 8.47 7.92 -35.35
CA SER A 287 7.08 7.59 -35.76
C SER A 287 6.53 6.31 -35.13
N GLN A 288 7.38 5.45 -34.57
CA GLN A 288 6.98 4.24 -33.84
C GLN A 288 6.72 4.51 -32.36
N SER A 289 7.00 5.72 -31.88
CA SER A 289 6.80 6.08 -30.47
C SER A 289 5.33 6.17 -30.12
N TRP A 290 5.01 5.86 -28.88
CA TRP A 290 3.65 5.95 -28.35
C TRP A 290 3.66 6.14 -26.84
N LEU A 291 2.63 6.83 -26.35
CA LEU A 291 2.31 6.98 -24.94
C LEU A 291 0.84 6.60 -24.79
N GLU A 292 0.54 5.70 -23.86
CA GLU A 292 -0.84 5.38 -23.51
C GLU A 292 -1.07 5.68 -22.05
N VAL A 293 -2.08 6.49 -21.79
CA VAL A 293 -2.53 6.89 -20.46
C VAL A 293 -3.86 6.21 -20.17
N ARG A 294 -4.09 5.86 -18.91
CA ARG A 294 -5.34 5.27 -18.44
C ARG A 294 -5.92 6.13 -17.33
N SER A 295 -7.20 6.49 -17.45
CA SER A 295 -7.96 7.21 -16.42
C SER A 295 -8.33 6.29 -15.25
N PHE A 296 -8.76 6.89 -14.14
CA PHE A 296 -9.25 6.10 -13.00
C PHE A 296 -10.51 5.29 -13.35
N ARG A 297 -11.33 5.74 -14.32
CA ARG A 297 -12.48 4.99 -14.84
C ARG A 297 -12.09 3.82 -15.74
N GLY A 298 -10.80 3.66 -16.03
CA GLY A 298 -10.27 2.58 -16.87
C GLY A 298 -10.25 2.88 -18.36
N GLU A 299 -10.64 4.08 -18.77
CA GLU A 299 -10.55 4.52 -20.16
C GLU A 299 -9.09 4.71 -20.55
N THR A 300 -8.72 4.25 -21.75
CA THR A 300 -7.36 4.41 -22.26
C THR A 300 -7.32 5.39 -23.43
N MET A 301 -6.31 6.25 -23.41
CA MET A 301 -6.01 7.17 -24.50
C MET A 301 -4.58 6.92 -24.97
N ARG A 302 -4.44 6.72 -26.28
CA ARG A 302 -3.14 6.55 -26.93
C ARG A 302 -2.77 7.82 -27.67
N LEU A 303 -1.55 8.29 -27.41
CA LEU A 303 -0.92 9.45 -28.02
C LEU A 303 0.24 8.96 -28.90
N ALA A 304 0.29 9.50 -30.11
CA ALA A 304 1.36 9.31 -31.08
C ALA A 304 2.07 10.67 -31.36
N PRO A 305 3.26 10.68 -31.99
CA PRO A 305 4.00 11.91 -32.27
C PRO A 305 3.22 13.00 -33.04
N ASP A 306 2.27 12.61 -33.88
CA ASP A 306 1.41 13.48 -34.67
C ASP A 306 0.11 13.89 -33.95
N THR A 307 -0.11 13.43 -32.72
CA THR A 307 -1.31 13.75 -31.95
C THR A 307 -1.24 15.17 -31.38
N SER A 308 -2.18 16.03 -31.78
CA SER A 308 -2.34 17.39 -31.25
C SER A 308 -3.34 17.41 -30.09
N LEU A 309 -2.92 16.98 -28.90
CA LEU A 309 -3.68 17.13 -27.66
C LEU A 309 -2.87 17.93 -26.65
N SER A 310 -3.53 18.87 -25.95
CA SER A 310 -2.88 19.58 -24.86
C SER A 310 -2.81 18.70 -23.62
N PHE A 311 -1.88 19.00 -22.71
CA PHE A 311 -1.83 18.32 -21.42
C PHE A 311 -3.11 18.56 -20.58
N ALA A 312 -3.76 19.71 -20.75
CA ALA A 312 -5.03 19.99 -20.09
C ALA A 312 -6.14 19.04 -20.56
N ASP A 313 -6.17 18.70 -21.86
CA ASP A 313 -7.14 17.74 -22.41
C ASP A 313 -6.89 16.34 -21.84
N VAL A 314 -5.61 15.94 -21.77
CA VAL A 314 -5.22 14.65 -21.17
C VAL A 314 -5.55 14.61 -19.68
N LEU A 315 -5.25 15.65 -18.93
CA LEU A 315 -5.64 15.73 -17.52
C LEU A 315 -7.14 15.67 -17.35
N SER A 316 -7.92 16.38 -18.18
CA SER A 316 -9.38 16.34 -18.12
C SER A 316 -9.93 14.93 -18.27
N LEU A 317 -9.31 14.08 -19.10
CA LEU A 317 -9.65 12.66 -19.20
C LEU A 317 -9.29 11.89 -17.92
N LEU A 318 -8.18 12.23 -17.27
CA LEU A 318 -7.71 11.53 -16.06
C LEU A 318 -8.54 11.88 -14.81
N VAL A 319 -9.21 13.03 -14.78
CA VAL A 319 -10.11 13.45 -13.69
C VAL A 319 -11.60 13.33 -13.98
N GLY A 320 -12.03 13.34 -15.25
CA GLY A 320 -13.45 13.26 -15.65
C GLY A 320 -14.05 11.88 -15.40
#